data_AF-A0A3A4PTJ2-F1
#
_entry.id   AF-A0A3A4PTJ2-F1
#
_cell.length_a   1.000
_cell.length_b   1.000
_cell.length_c   1.000
_cell.angle_alpha   90.00
_cell.angle_beta   90.00
_cell.angle_gamma   90.00
#
_symmetry.space_group_name_H-M   'P 1'
#
loop_
_entity.id
_entity.type
_entity.pdbx_description
1 polymer ?
#
loop_
_entity_poly.entity_id
_entity_poly.type
_entity_poly.pdbx_seq_one_letter_code
_entity_poly.pdbx_strand_id
1 'polypeptide(L)'
;MSRRLAIFATILLACATSAAQDDGASTGKDERESSQNALGPLQQITRQLKKFGPWEDQLEMIEPAMDRLWEQNRWTDDGDRFALNTAKEVARIPPWRVMERLGRFTNLVGERYRLSDQQKTGLQGSIMRETAGLLVKHGPTLMEQVRKAVAKNDEFRDHPPSREDVAAFMAEWTRATEPLHRDALEATERIRADLERGMDPSQRELVRRDLPTLEKLTRFANDQRAEWARGQWDPSDWGLRDEDLGWASSGPSKTDLPGPPGKDAGGAEPATRWLSYEPKTWIAYVRHAIALYGLDEPQTAAATSIHAELLERATTFIDQRSDELTVVKGDARRIDAAWAPVRECFRELCERVEAIPTQAQRDGARSGK
;
A
#
# COMPACT_ATOMS: atom_id res chain seq x y z
N MET A 1 -0.43 6.72 15.95
CA MET A 1 0.11 7.81 15.09
C MET A 1 1.35 7.41 14.28
N SER A 2 2.19 6.45 14.70
CA SER A 2 3.44 6.02 14.02
C SER A 2 3.36 5.43 12.61
N ARG A 3 2.18 5.45 11.97
CA ARG A 3 1.86 4.63 10.78
C ARG A 3 1.76 5.45 9.49
N ARG A 4 1.90 6.78 9.56
CA ARG A 4 1.32 7.70 8.56
C ARG A 4 2.34 8.41 7.65
N LEU A 5 3.64 8.39 7.95
CA LEU A 5 4.68 9.04 7.12
C LEU A 5 5.26 8.15 6.01
N ALA A 6 5.03 6.85 6.11
CA ALA A 6 5.51 5.81 5.20
C ALA A 6 5.09 5.99 3.73
N ILE A 7 3.97 6.67 3.54
CA ILE A 7 3.29 6.81 2.26
C ILE A 7 4.09 7.68 1.30
N PHE A 8 4.73 8.73 1.82
CA PHE A 8 5.49 9.70 1.03
C PHE A 8 6.80 9.09 0.48
N ALA A 9 7.47 8.25 1.27
CA ALA A 9 8.65 7.53 0.80
C ALA A 9 8.27 6.45 -0.23
N THR A 10 7.09 5.84 -0.10
CA THR A 10 6.73 4.64 -0.85
C THR A 10 6.24 4.89 -2.27
N ILE A 11 5.47 5.95 -2.50
CA ILE A 11 4.87 6.22 -3.82
C ILE A 11 5.95 6.62 -4.84
N LEU A 12 6.99 7.35 -4.41
CA LEU A 12 8.15 7.68 -5.26
C LEU A 12 9.14 6.50 -5.42
N LEU A 13 9.26 5.60 -4.43
CA LEU A 13 10.13 4.41 -4.52
C LEU A 13 9.53 3.24 -5.33
N ALA A 14 8.22 3.26 -5.57
CA ALA A 14 7.51 2.17 -6.25
C ALA A 14 7.97 1.95 -7.70
N CYS A 15 8.56 2.96 -8.36
CA CYS A 15 9.16 2.81 -9.69
C CYS A 15 10.65 2.44 -9.64
N ALA A 16 11.30 2.56 -8.47
CA ALA A 16 12.76 2.49 -8.36
C ALA A 16 13.29 1.18 -7.77
N THR A 17 12.50 0.21 -7.34
CA THR A 17 13.04 -0.94 -6.55
C THR A 17 12.99 -2.31 -7.23
N SER A 18 12.69 -2.37 -8.53
CA SER A 18 12.27 -3.61 -9.21
C SER A 18 13.34 -4.68 -9.41
N ALA A 19 14.63 -4.38 -9.26
CA ALA A 19 15.67 -5.36 -9.53
C ALA A 19 15.96 -6.30 -8.34
N ALA A 20 15.17 -7.38 -8.21
CA ALA A 20 15.61 -8.72 -7.80
C ALA A 20 14.79 -9.37 -6.69
N GLN A 21 13.96 -10.30 -7.13
CA GLN A 21 13.92 -11.64 -6.56
C GLN A 21 13.90 -12.57 -7.77
N ASP A 22 15.01 -13.27 -8.00
CA ASP A 22 15.04 -14.40 -8.91
C ASP A 22 15.55 -15.61 -8.10
N ASP A 23 14.66 -16.59 -7.90
CA ASP A 23 14.95 -17.88 -7.27
C ASP A 23 15.50 -18.91 -8.30
N GLY A 24 15.96 -18.45 -9.47
CA GLY A 24 16.48 -19.27 -10.55
C GLY A 24 17.97 -19.64 -10.42
N ALA A 25 18.27 -20.93 -10.36
CA ALA A 25 19.61 -21.51 -10.32
C ALA A 25 20.47 -21.16 -11.56
N SER A 26 21.25 -20.07 -11.49
CA SER A 26 22.36 -19.80 -12.43
C SER A 26 23.69 -20.32 -11.88
N THR A 27 24.45 -21.06 -12.67
CA THR A 27 25.66 -21.83 -12.30
C THR A 27 27.00 -21.10 -12.49
N GLY A 28 27.01 -19.78 -12.72
CA GLY A 28 28.25 -18.99 -12.82
C GLY A 28 28.70 -18.41 -11.47
N LYS A 29 29.90 -18.77 -10.98
CA LYS A 29 30.43 -18.28 -9.68
C LYS A 29 30.73 -16.77 -9.71
N ASP A 30 31.21 -16.25 -10.83
CA ASP A 30 31.60 -14.84 -10.97
C ASP A 30 30.40 -13.90 -11.19
N GLU A 31 29.32 -14.37 -11.82
CA GLU A 31 28.07 -13.61 -11.96
C GLU A 31 27.29 -13.51 -10.63
N ARG A 32 27.42 -14.53 -9.77
CA ARG A 32 26.80 -14.55 -8.43
C ARG A 32 27.38 -13.48 -7.50
N GLU A 33 28.70 -13.28 -7.49
CA GLU A 33 29.31 -12.25 -6.64
C GLU A 33 28.94 -10.83 -7.11
N SER A 34 28.91 -10.59 -8.42
CA SER A 34 28.51 -9.29 -8.99
C SER A 34 27.03 -8.98 -8.71
N SER A 35 26.17 -9.98 -8.86
CA SER A 35 24.74 -9.84 -8.58
C SER A 35 24.47 -9.66 -7.09
N GLN A 36 25.11 -10.42 -6.19
CA GLN A 36 24.94 -10.24 -4.74
C GLN A 36 25.34 -8.84 -4.26
N ASN A 37 26.41 -8.26 -4.83
CA ASN A 37 26.83 -6.90 -4.48
C ASN A 37 25.84 -5.82 -4.95
N ALA A 38 25.16 -6.03 -6.08
CA ALA A 38 24.15 -5.09 -6.58
C ALA A 38 22.84 -5.11 -5.75
N LEU A 39 22.54 -6.23 -5.08
CA LEU A 39 21.26 -6.42 -4.36
C LEU A 39 21.29 -6.01 -2.88
N GLY A 40 22.48 -5.91 -2.29
CA GLY A 40 22.66 -5.48 -0.90
C GLY A 40 21.90 -4.20 -0.53
N PRO A 41 22.00 -3.11 -1.34
CA PRO A 41 21.26 -1.88 -1.09
C PRO A 41 19.74 -2.06 -1.09
N LEU A 42 19.17 -2.83 -2.01
CA LEU A 42 17.72 -3.04 -2.11
C LEU A 42 17.13 -3.81 -0.94
N GLN A 43 17.84 -4.85 -0.47
CA GLN A 43 17.45 -5.56 0.73
C GLN A 43 17.53 -4.65 1.96
N GLN A 44 18.48 -3.70 2.00
CA GLN A 44 18.56 -2.72 3.06
C GLN A 44 17.38 -1.73 2.99
N ILE A 45 17.04 -1.18 1.82
CA ILE A 45 15.85 -0.35 1.60
C ILE A 45 14.60 -1.08 2.11
N THR A 46 14.40 -2.31 1.63
CA THR A 46 13.25 -3.14 2.01
C THR A 46 13.13 -3.33 3.51
N ARG A 47 14.24 -3.64 4.20
CA ARG A 47 14.25 -3.77 5.66
C ARG A 47 13.89 -2.47 6.37
N GLN A 48 14.33 -1.32 5.86
CA GLN A 48 13.97 -0.02 6.43
C GLN A 48 12.49 0.30 6.17
N LEU A 49 11.98 0.04 4.95
CA LEU A 49 10.59 0.29 4.61
C LEU A 49 9.62 -0.52 5.49
N LYS A 50 9.96 -1.76 5.85
CA LYS A 50 9.14 -2.57 6.76
C LYS A 50 9.01 -1.97 8.17
N LYS A 51 9.90 -1.05 8.57
CA LYS A 51 9.82 -0.39 9.89
C LYS A 51 8.69 0.63 9.99
N PHE A 52 8.12 1.05 8.87
CA PHE A 52 6.97 1.94 8.88
C PHE A 52 5.67 1.28 9.40
N GLY A 53 5.69 -0.03 9.67
CA GLY A 53 4.56 -0.79 10.18
C GLY A 53 3.87 -1.64 9.11
N PRO A 54 2.73 -2.25 9.44
CA PRO A 54 1.94 -3.03 8.48
C PRO A 54 1.54 -2.16 7.28
N TRP A 55 1.66 -2.71 6.07
CA TRP A 55 1.34 -1.97 4.85
C TRP A 55 -0.17 -1.77 4.70
N GLU A 56 -0.96 -2.73 5.19
CA GLU A 56 -2.42 -2.73 5.17
C GLU A 56 -2.97 -1.50 5.90
N ASP A 57 -2.41 -1.17 7.06
CA ASP A 57 -2.77 0.03 7.82
C ASP A 57 -2.48 1.33 7.04
N GLN A 58 -1.46 1.34 6.17
CA GLN A 58 -1.14 2.49 5.33
C GLN A 58 -2.10 2.56 4.13
N LEU A 59 -2.39 1.41 3.54
CA LEU A 59 -3.29 1.27 2.40
C LEU A 59 -4.70 1.78 2.72
N GLU A 60 -5.21 1.52 3.93
CA GLU A 60 -6.48 2.05 4.44
C GLU A 60 -6.56 3.58 4.35
N MET A 61 -5.42 4.27 4.44
CA MET A 61 -5.34 5.72 4.28
C MET A 61 -5.05 6.14 2.83
N ILE A 62 -4.20 5.40 2.11
CA ILE A 62 -3.80 5.72 0.75
C ILE A 62 -4.97 5.65 -0.23
N GLU A 63 -5.77 4.59 -0.20
CA GLU A 63 -6.84 4.40 -1.18
C GLU A 63 -7.89 5.54 -1.15
N PRO A 64 -8.44 5.93 0.03
CA PRO A 64 -9.35 7.06 0.10
C PRO A 64 -8.69 8.39 -0.29
N ALA A 65 -7.40 8.57 0.00
CA ALA A 65 -6.67 9.77 -0.39
C ALA A 65 -6.53 9.89 -1.91
N MET A 66 -6.24 8.78 -2.60
CA MET A 66 -6.23 8.73 -4.06
C MET A 66 -7.61 9.07 -4.65
N ASP A 67 -8.69 8.52 -4.09
CA ASP A 67 -10.05 8.81 -4.55
C ASP A 67 -10.38 10.31 -4.42
N ARG A 68 -10.07 10.91 -3.26
CA ARG A 68 -10.29 12.34 -3.03
C ARG A 68 -9.42 13.22 -3.93
N LEU A 69 -8.18 12.84 -4.18
CA LEU A 69 -7.29 13.58 -5.08
C LEU A 69 -7.87 13.63 -6.50
N TRP A 70 -8.36 12.49 -7.00
CA TRP A 70 -9.02 12.42 -8.31
C TRP A 70 -10.31 13.24 -8.36
N GLU A 71 -11.12 13.19 -7.30
CA GLU A 71 -12.36 13.96 -7.18
C GLU A 71 -12.09 15.48 -7.16
N GLN A 72 -11.14 15.93 -6.32
CA GLN A 72 -10.74 17.34 -6.19
C GLN A 72 -10.30 17.93 -7.53
N ASN A 73 -9.57 17.15 -8.32
CA ASN A 73 -9.07 17.57 -9.63
C ASN A 73 -10.06 17.31 -10.78
N ARG A 74 -11.23 16.72 -10.49
CA ARG A 74 -12.26 16.33 -11.47
C ARG A 74 -11.72 15.46 -12.60
N TRP A 75 -10.75 14.61 -12.29
CA TRP A 75 -10.16 13.65 -13.23
C TRP A 75 -11.13 12.49 -13.44
N THR A 76 -12.01 12.63 -14.41
CA THR A 76 -13.17 11.73 -14.59
C THR A 76 -13.17 10.99 -15.93
N ASP A 77 -12.22 11.29 -16.81
CA ASP A 77 -12.11 10.68 -18.14
C ASP A 77 -11.72 9.19 -18.04
N ASP A 78 -11.90 8.44 -19.13
CA ASP A 78 -11.58 7.00 -19.15
C ASP A 78 -10.10 6.72 -18.83
N GLY A 79 -9.19 7.54 -19.37
CA GLY A 79 -7.76 7.47 -19.04
C GLY A 79 -7.49 7.75 -17.56
N ASP A 80 -8.18 8.72 -16.96
CA ASP A 80 -8.03 9.07 -15.54
C ASP A 80 -8.45 7.92 -14.64
N ARG A 81 -9.59 7.30 -14.95
CA ARG A 81 -10.11 6.15 -14.20
C ARG A 81 -9.18 4.95 -14.34
N PHE A 82 -8.64 4.72 -15.54
CA PHE A 82 -7.65 3.67 -15.74
C PHE A 82 -6.38 3.92 -14.90
N ALA A 83 -5.88 5.17 -14.87
CA ALA A 83 -4.73 5.54 -14.06
C ALA A 83 -4.98 5.35 -12.55
N LEU A 84 -6.13 5.81 -12.04
CA LEU A 84 -6.53 5.61 -10.63
C LEU A 84 -6.61 4.14 -10.28
N ASN A 85 -7.33 3.35 -11.08
CA ASN A 85 -7.48 1.92 -10.85
C ASN A 85 -6.13 1.21 -10.86
N THR A 86 -5.25 1.56 -11.82
CA THR A 86 -3.90 1.01 -11.88
C THR A 86 -3.09 1.36 -10.63
N ALA A 87 -3.14 2.62 -10.18
CA ALA A 87 -2.45 3.05 -8.97
C ALA A 87 -2.95 2.29 -7.73
N LYS A 88 -4.27 2.14 -7.55
CA LYS A 88 -4.86 1.41 -6.42
C LYS A 88 -4.51 -0.08 -6.43
N GLU A 89 -4.64 -0.73 -7.59
CA GLU A 89 -4.29 -2.15 -7.74
C GLU A 89 -2.81 -2.43 -7.44
N VAL A 90 -1.91 -1.55 -7.86
CA VAL A 90 -0.48 -1.66 -7.54
C VAL A 90 -0.21 -1.32 -6.06
N ALA A 91 -0.93 -0.34 -5.50
CA ALA A 91 -0.78 0.07 -4.10
C ALA A 91 -1.18 -1.04 -3.12
N ARG A 92 -2.14 -1.91 -3.46
CA ARG A 92 -2.54 -3.05 -2.62
C ARG A 92 -1.42 -4.04 -2.35
N ILE A 93 -0.42 -4.09 -3.21
CA ILE A 93 0.74 -4.94 -3.03
C ILE A 93 1.80 -4.15 -2.25
N PRO A 94 2.34 -4.62 -1.12
CA PRO A 94 3.36 -3.89 -0.36
C PRO A 94 4.57 -3.51 -1.21
N PRO A 95 5.21 -2.35 -0.95
CA PRO A 95 6.28 -1.83 -1.80
C PRO A 95 7.53 -2.69 -1.85
N TRP A 96 7.74 -3.54 -0.85
CA TRP A 96 8.86 -4.50 -0.84
C TRP A 96 8.61 -5.76 -1.69
N ARG A 97 7.40 -5.97 -2.23
CA ARG A 97 7.08 -7.08 -3.15
C ARG A 97 7.18 -6.58 -4.59
N VAL A 98 8.36 -6.10 -4.99
CA VAL A 98 8.49 -5.27 -6.19
C VAL A 98 8.18 -6.02 -7.49
N MET A 99 8.60 -7.28 -7.59
CA MET A 99 8.30 -8.10 -8.78
C MET A 99 6.81 -8.35 -8.97
N GLU A 100 6.06 -8.50 -7.87
CA GLU A 100 4.61 -8.67 -7.93
C GLU A 100 3.91 -7.35 -8.30
N ARG A 101 4.37 -6.21 -7.76
CA ARG A 101 3.88 -4.87 -8.16
C ARG A 101 4.10 -4.63 -9.65
N LEU A 102 5.30 -4.93 -10.13
CA LEU A 102 5.66 -4.79 -11.53
C LEU A 102 4.80 -5.71 -12.40
N GLY A 103 4.65 -6.98 -12.02
CA GLY A 103 3.78 -7.92 -12.73
C GLY A 103 2.32 -7.47 -12.75
N ARG A 104 1.80 -6.90 -11.66
CA ARG A 104 0.44 -6.35 -11.63
C ARG A 104 0.30 -5.16 -12.56
N PHE A 105 1.25 -4.22 -12.52
CA PHE A 105 1.28 -3.06 -13.41
C PHE A 105 1.34 -3.47 -14.89
N THR A 106 2.29 -4.34 -15.27
CA THR A 106 2.46 -4.76 -16.67
C THR A 106 1.27 -5.56 -17.19
N ASN A 107 0.59 -6.33 -16.32
CA ASN A 107 -0.65 -7.01 -16.69
C ASN A 107 -1.78 -6.02 -16.97
N LEU A 108 -2.00 -5.02 -16.10
CA LEU A 108 -3.05 -4.00 -16.29
C LEU A 108 -2.80 -3.16 -17.56
N VAL A 109 -1.56 -2.75 -17.78
CA VAL A 109 -1.14 -2.06 -19.02
C VAL A 109 -1.30 -2.98 -20.23
N GLY A 110 -0.94 -4.25 -20.07
CA GLY A 110 -1.09 -5.29 -21.08
C GLY A 110 -2.55 -5.51 -21.49
N GLU A 111 -3.47 -5.53 -20.55
CA GLU A 111 -4.91 -5.63 -20.80
C GLU A 111 -5.44 -4.37 -21.51
N ARG A 112 -5.07 -3.17 -21.02
CA ARG A 112 -5.50 -1.88 -21.57
C ARG A 112 -5.13 -1.71 -23.05
N TYR A 113 -3.90 -2.06 -23.40
CA TYR A 113 -3.37 -1.90 -24.76
C TYR A 113 -3.34 -3.21 -25.56
N ARG A 114 -3.96 -4.29 -25.03
CA ARG A 114 -4.01 -5.62 -25.66
C ARG A 114 -2.64 -6.12 -26.08
N LEU A 115 -1.66 -5.99 -25.20
CA LEU A 115 -0.29 -6.44 -25.44
C LEU A 115 -0.22 -7.96 -25.48
N SER A 116 0.57 -8.49 -26.42
CA SER A 116 0.97 -9.89 -26.40
C SER A 116 1.86 -10.18 -25.19
N ASP A 117 1.98 -11.45 -24.81
CA ASP A 117 2.84 -11.82 -23.68
C ASP A 117 4.30 -11.46 -23.94
N GLN A 118 4.77 -11.55 -25.20
CA GLN A 118 6.10 -11.08 -25.59
C GLN A 118 6.26 -9.57 -25.37
N GLN A 119 5.25 -8.75 -25.72
CA GLN A 119 5.27 -7.31 -25.48
C GLN A 119 5.26 -6.98 -23.98
N LYS A 120 4.48 -7.72 -23.17
CA LYS A 120 4.47 -7.55 -21.70
C LYS A 120 5.82 -7.89 -21.08
N THR A 121 6.45 -9.00 -21.49
CA THR A 121 7.81 -9.36 -21.06
C THR A 121 8.82 -8.31 -21.48
N GLY A 122 8.70 -7.78 -22.71
CA GLY A 122 9.53 -6.66 -23.19
C GLY A 122 9.38 -5.41 -22.32
N LEU A 123 8.14 -4.99 -22.05
CA LEU A 123 7.82 -3.86 -21.17
C LEU A 123 8.41 -4.06 -19.76
N GLN A 124 8.20 -5.24 -19.17
CA GLN A 124 8.75 -5.59 -17.87
C GLN A 124 10.29 -5.48 -17.87
N GLY A 125 10.95 -6.01 -18.89
CA GLY A 125 12.40 -5.95 -19.05
C GLY A 125 12.93 -4.52 -19.19
N SER A 126 12.24 -3.64 -19.94
CA SER A 126 12.61 -2.23 -20.06
C SER A 126 12.45 -1.49 -18.73
N ILE A 127 11.34 -1.69 -18.02
CA ILE A 127 11.13 -1.10 -16.68
C ILE A 127 12.26 -1.53 -15.73
N MET A 128 12.53 -2.84 -15.64
CA MET A 128 13.59 -3.38 -14.79
C MET A 128 14.95 -2.76 -15.06
N ARG A 129 15.32 -2.63 -16.34
CA ARG A 129 16.61 -2.08 -16.76
C ARG A 129 16.77 -0.62 -16.38
N GLU A 130 15.75 0.19 -16.66
CA GLU A 130 15.76 1.62 -16.32
C GLU A 130 15.75 1.82 -14.81
N THR A 131 14.91 1.07 -14.09
CA THR A 131 14.88 1.07 -12.62
C THR A 131 16.25 0.71 -12.02
N ALA A 132 16.92 -0.33 -12.53
CA ALA A 132 18.26 -0.70 -12.09
C ALA A 132 19.28 0.42 -12.34
N GLY A 133 19.22 1.08 -13.51
CA GLY A 133 20.06 2.23 -13.82
C GLY A 133 19.87 3.40 -12.85
N LEU A 134 18.62 3.71 -12.50
CA LEU A 134 18.28 4.74 -11.52
C LEU A 134 18.81 4.38 -10.12
N LEU A 135 18.69 3.12 -9.69
CA LEU A 135 19.21 2.65 -8.41
C LEU A 135 20.73 2.73 -8.33
N VAL A 136 21.42 2.34 -9.40
CA VAL A 136 22.89 2.44 -9.44
C VAL A 136 23.32 3.90 -9.34
N LYS A 137 22.64 4.80 -10.06
CA LYS A 137 22.98 6.23 -10.10
C LYS A 137 22.61 6.98 -8.82
N HIS A 138 21.44 6.69 -8.24
CA HIS A 138 20.84 7.48 -7.13
C HIS A 138 20.68 6.70 -5.83
N GLY A 139 21.08 5.44 -5.78
CA GLY A 139 20.96 4.56 -4.63
C GLY A 139 21.50 5.14 -3.32
N PRO A 140 22.69 5.77 -3.28
CA PRO A 140 23.20 6.41 -2.06
C PRO A 140 22.27 7.49 -1.52
N THR A 141 21.79 8.39 -2.40
CA THR A 141 20.84 9.45 -2.03
C THR A 141 19.53 8.85 -1.53
N LEU A 142 18.97 7.85 -2.25
CA LEU A 142 17.75 7.16 -1.83
C LEU A 142 17.90 6.49 -0.46
N MET A 143 19.02 5.83 -0.21
CA MET A 143 19.31 5.19 1.07
C MET A 143 19.38 6.19 2.22
N GLU A 144 20.03 7.34 2.00
CA GLU A 144 20.09 8.42 2.98
C GLU A 144 18.68 8.94 3.29
N GLN A 145 17.90 9.23 2.25
CA GLN A 145 16.53 9.74 2.41
C GLN A 145 15.64 8.72 3.13
N VAL A 146 15.64 7.45 2.73
CA VAL A 146 14.88 6.38 3.44
C VAL A 146 15.26 6.29 4.92
N ARG A 147 16.55 6.40 5.26
CA ARG A 147 16.98 6.43 6.68
C ARG A 147 16.43 7.64 7.42
N LYS A 148 16.47 8.83 6.81
CA LYS A 148 15.88 10.05 7.39
C LYS A 148 14.38 9.91 7.61
N ALA A 149 13.64 9.35 6.64
CA ALA A 149 12.20 9.11 6.78
C ALA A 149 11.87 8.12 7.90
N VAL A 150 12.63 7.04 8.04
CA VAL A 150 12.45 6.09 9.15
C VAL A 150 12.73 6.77 10.49
N ALA A 151 13.83 7.52 10.60
CA ALA A 151 14.16 8.25 11.82
C ALA A 151 13.07 9.27 12.19
N LYS A 152 12.55 10.01 11.20
CA LYS A 152 11.43 10.94 11.41
C LYS A 152 10.14 10.22 11.78
N ASN A 153 9.86 9.05 11.22
CA ASN A 153 8.70 8.25 11.61
C ASN A 153 8.80 7.75 13.06
N ASP A 154 10.01 7.37 13.51
CA ASP A 154 10.26 7.03 14.92
C ASP A 154 10.08 8.25 15.84
N GLU A 155 10.61 9.41 15.48
CA GLU A 155 10.42 10.68 16.20
C GLU A 155 8.94 11.07 16.31
N PHE A 156 8.21 10.96 15.19
CA PHE A 156 6.80 11.33 15.08
C PHE A 156 5.84 10.37 15.77
N ARG A 157 6.29 9.14 16.07
CA ARG A 157 5.53 8.22 16.91
C ARG A 157 5.40 8.76 18.32
N ASP A 158 6.48 9.32 18.85
CA ASP A 158 6.58 9.76 20.23
C ASP A 158 6.10 11.21 20.38
N HIS A 159 6.27 12.03 19.33
CA HIS A 159 5.88 13.43 19.30
C HIS A 159 5.18 13.75 17.97
N PRO A 160 3.84 13.91 17.94
CA PRO A 160 3.13 14.24 16.70
C PRO A 160 3.74 15.48 16.04
N PRO A 161 4.13 15.41 14.75
CA PRO A 161 4.83 16.51 14.11
C PRO A 161 3.92 17.72 13.94
N SER A 162 4.50 18.92 13.99
CA SER A 162 3.80 20.09 13.49
C SER A 162 3.68 20.03 11.95
N ARG A 163 2.77 20.83 11.38
CA ARG A 163 2.69 21.01 9.92
C ARG A 163 4.00 21.54 9.35
N GLU A 164 4.65 22.46 10.07
CA GLU A 164 5.91 23.07 9.67
C GLU A 164 7.03 22.01 9.62
N ASP A 165 7.08 21.08 10.58
CA ASP A 165 8.06 19.98 10.59
C ASP A 165 7.91 19.07 9.36
N VAL A 166 6.67 18.69 9.02
CA VAL A 166 6.40 17.87 7.84
C VAL A 166 6.71 18.64 6.56
N ALA A 167 6.29 19.90 6.45
CA ALA A 167 6.57 20.71 5.27
C ALA A 167 8.08 20.91 5.05
N ALA A 168 8.85 21.16 6.12
CA ALA A 168 10.31 21.28 6.06
C ALA A 168 10.96 19.95 5.62
N PHE A 169 10.51 18.83 6.19
CA PHE A 169 10.98 17.50 5.79
C PHE A 169 10.67 17.20 4.33
N MET A 170 9.45 17.49 3.87
CA MET A 170 9.03 17.29 2.47
C MET A 170 9.81 18.18 1.51
N ALA A 171 10.15 19.41 1.90
CA ALA A 171 10.98 20.30 1.10
C ALA A 171 12.42 19.80 0.96
N GLU A 172 13.02 19.28 2.04
CA GLU A 172 14.33 18.63 1.98
C GLU A 172 14.29 17.39 1.09
N TRP A 173 13.33 16.48 1.33
CA TRP A 173 13.16 15.25 0.57
C TRP A 173 12.99 15.51 -0.92
N THR A 174 12.13 16.47 -1.27
CA THR A 174 11.82 16.80 -2.66
C THR A 174 13.05 17.33 -3.39
N ARG A 175 13.80 18.26 -2.76
CA ARG A 175 15.04 18.79 -3.33
C ARG A 175 16.12 17.72 -3.48
N ALA A 176 16.29 16.86 -2.48
CA ALA A 176 17.28 15.79 -2.51
C ALA A 176 16.99 14.74 -3.60
N THR A 177 15.71 14.49 -3.87
CA THR A 177 15.27 13.48 -4.85
C THR A 177 15.02 14.05 -6.26
N GLU A 178 15.23 15.34 -6.47
CA GLU A 178 14.96 15.98 -7.77
C GLU A 178 15.78 15.42 -8.95
N PRO A 179 17.09 15.14 -8.81
CA PRO A 179 17.85 14.52 -9.89
C PRO A 179 17.32 13.13 -10.27
N LEU A 180 16.90 12.33 -9.29
CA LEU A 180 16.29 11.03 -9.51
C LEU A 180 14.95 11.16 -10.25
N HIS A 181 14.09 12.09 -9.83
CA HIS A 181 12.79 12.32 -10.44
C HIS A 181 12.91 12.68 -11.92
N ARG A 182 13.83 13.60 -12.24
CA ARG A 182 14.11 13.99 -13.63
C ARG A 182 14.54 12.80 -14.49
N ASP A 183 15.51 12.03 -14.01
CA ASP A 183 16.00 10.85 -14.74
C ASP A 183 14.90 9.78 -14.90
N ALA A 184 13.99 9.67 -13.92
CA ALA A 184 12.85 8.75 -13.99
C ALA A 184 11.82 9.16 -15.05
N LEU A 185 11.59 10.46 -15.25
CA LEU A 185 10.77 10.95 -16.36
C LEU A 185 11.40 10.63 -17.72
N GLU A 186 12.71 10.83 -17.86
CA GLU A 186 13.43 10.46 -19.09
C GLU A 186 13.39 8.94 -19.34
N ALA A 187 13.52 8.14 -18.28
CA ALA A 187 13.38 6.68 -18.36
C ALA A 187 11.97 6.27 -18.83
N THR A 188 10.94 6.95 -18.34
CA THR A 188 9.55 6.69 -18.75
C THR A 188 9.37 6.91 -20.25
N GLU A 189 9.95 7.97 -20.82
CA GLU A 189 9.93 8.20 -22.26
C GLU A 189 10.69 7.14 -23.06
N ARG A 190 11.83 6.65 -22.54
CA ARG A 190 12.56 5.54 -23.17
C ARG A 190 11.75 4.26 -23.17
N ILE A 191 11.13 3.91 -22.03
CA ILE A 191 10.26 2.72 -21.90
C ILE A 191 9.08 2.82 -22.87
N ARG A 192 8.44 3.99 -22.96
CA ARG A 192 7.34 4.24 -23.92
C ARG A 192 7.80 4.05 -25.36
N ALA A 193 8.92 4.68 -25.74
CA ALA A 193 9.48 4.56 -27.08
C ALA A 193 9.84 3.11 -27.44
N ASP A 194 10.41 2.36 -26.51
CA ASP A 194 10.72 0.93 -26.68
C ASP A 194 9.45 0.10 -26.88
N LEU A 195 8.42 0.35 -26.07
CA LEU A 195 7.12 -0.34 -26.17
C LEU A 195 6.44 -0.07 -27.52
N GLU A 196 6.40 1.18 -27.97
CA GLU A 196 5.74 1.59 -29.22
C GLU A 196 6.39 0.97 -30.47
N ARG A 197 7.69 0.67 -30.45
CA ARG A 197 8.38 -0.04 -31.56
C ARG A 197 7.82 -1.43 -31.79
N GLY A 198 7.42 -2.12 -30.72
CA GLY A 198 6.85 -3.47 -30.79
C GLY A 198 5.35 -3.51 -31.03
N MET A 199 4.65 -2.36 -30.95
CA MET A 199 3.20 -2.27 -31.08
C MET A 199 2.71 -2.23 -32.52
N ASP A 200 1.52 -2.76 -32.78
CA ASP A 200 0.80 -2.54 -34.04
C ASP A 200 0.11 -1.14 -34.07
N PRO A 201 -0.37 -0.66 -35.24
CA PRO A 201 -0.99 0.67 -35.35
C PRO A 201 -2.21 0.89 -34.43
N SER A 202 -3.01 -0.15 -34.16
CA SER A 202 -4.19 -0.04 -33.31
C SER A 202 -3.81 0.11 -31.83
N GLN A 203 -2.78 -0.61 -31.38
CA GLN A 203 -2.23 -0.48 -30.03
C GLN A 203 -1.62 0.92 -29.82
N ARG A 204 -0.85 1.43 -30.81
CA ARG A 204 -0.27 2.79 -30.74
C ARG A 204 -1.33 3.88 -30.67
N GLU A 205 -2.47 3.70 -31.34
CA GLU A 205 -3.57 4.65 -31.25
C GLU A 205 -4.19 4.70 -29.85
N LEU A 206 -4.32 3.55 -29.18
CA LEU A 206 -4.76 3.51 -27.78
C LEU A 206 -3.78 4.24 -26.85
N VAL A 207 -2.47 4.04 -27.04
CA VAL A 207 -1.44 4.76 -26.29
C VAL A 207 -1.52 6.27 -26.56
N ARG A 208 -1.64 6.68 -27.82
CA ARG A 208 -1.77 8.09 -28.20
C ARG A 208 -3.00 8.75 -27.58
N ARG A 209 -4.13 8.04 -27.51
CA ARG A 209 -5.35 8.50 -26.85
C ARG A 209 -5.15 8.72 -25.35
N ASP A 210 -4.40 7.85 -24.69
CA ASP A 210 -4.20 7.90 -23.23
C ASP A 210 -3.01 8.82 -22.83
N LEU A 211 -2.13 9.20 -23.77
CA LEU A 211 -0.97 10.06 -23.54
C LEU A 211 -1.29 11.43 -22.91
N PRO A 212 -2.34 12.17 -23.33
CA PRO A 212 -2.71 13.43 -22.67
C PRO A 212 -3.04 13.26 -21.18
N THR A 213 -3.57 12.11 -20.78
CA THR A 213 -3.81 11.81 -19.35
C THR A 213 -2.49 11.67 -18.61
N LEU A 214 -1.53 10.92 -19.16
CA LEU A 214 -0.21 10.76 -18.57
C LEU A 214 0.53 12.11 -18.44
N GLU A 215 0.50 12.94 -19.47
CA GLU A 215 1.11 14.28 -19.46
C GLU A 215 0.46 15.18 -18.42
N LYS A 216 -0.88 15.15 -18.29
CA LYS A 216 -1.64 15.88 -17.28
C LYS A 216 -1.23 15.48 -15.86
N LEU A 217 -1.20 14.18 -15.56
CA LEU A 217 -0.81 13.67 -14.24
C LEU A 217 0.67 13.97 -13.92
N THR A 218 1.55 13.85 -14.92
CA THR A 218 2.98 14.18 -14.77
C THR A 218 3.17 15.67 -14.47
N ARG A 219 2.45 16.54 -15.17
CA ARG A 219 2.50 17.99 -14.93
C ARG A 219 2.02 18.33 -13.52
N PHE A 220 0.87 17.79 -13.10
CA PHE A 220 0.37 17.97 -11.74
C PHE A 220 1.43 17.56 -10.69
N ALA A 221 2.04 16.38 -10.85
CA ALA A 221 3.09 15.93 -9.94
C ALA A 221 4.31 16.86 -9.91
N ASN A 222 4.72 17.40 -11.06
CA ASN A 222 5.83 18.36 -11.15
C ASN A 222 5.50 19.69 -10.47
N ASP A 223 4.30 20.21 -10.70
CA ASP A 223 3.84 21.46 -10.09
C ASP A 223 3.82 21.31 -8.57
N GLN A 224 3.26 20.22 -8.06
CA GLN A 224 3.24 19.93 -6.62
C GLN A 224 4.64 19.78 -6.02
N ARG A 225 5.55 19.07 -6.70
CA ARG A 225 6.95 18.98 -6.26
C ARG A 225 7.63 20.35 -6.22
N ALA A 226 7.33 21.25 -7.16
CA ALA A 226 7.88 22.60 -7.15
C ALA A 226 7.39 23.39 -5.91
N GLU A 227 6.13 23.25 -5.53
CA GLU A 227 5.58 23.84 -4.31
C GLU A 227 6.21 23.25 -3.04
N TRP A 228 6.32 21.91 -2.97
CA TRP A 228 6.91 21.24 -1.82
C TRP A 228 8.37 21.58 -1.64
N ALA A 229 9.14 21.71 -2.72
CA ALA A 229 10.53 22.15 -2.65
C ALA A 229 10.69 23.55 -2.02
N ARG A 230 9.64 24.37 -2.04
CA ARG A 230 9.56 25.69 -1.37
C ARG A 230 8.98 25.63 0.05
N GLY A 231 8.68 24.43 0.56
CA GLY A 231 8.06 24.24 1.88
C GLY A 231 6.55 24.50 1.88
N GLN A 232 5.91 24.59 0.70
CA GLN A 232 4.47 24.80 0.57
C GLN A 232 3.73 23.47 0.45
N TRP A 233 4.07 22.51 1.31
CA TRP A 233 3.41 21.21 1.33
C TRP A 233 2.13 21.29 2.16
N ASP A 234 1.04 20.75 1.61
CA ASP A 234 -0.24 20.57 2.30
C ASP A 234 -0.74 19.11 2.16
N PRO A 235 -1.41 18.53 3.18
CA PRO A 235 -2.00 17.19 3.06
C PRO A 235 -2.92 17.04 1.85
N SER A 236 -3.68 18.08 1.53
CA SER A 236 -4.66 18.04 0.45
C SER A 236 -4.03 17.91 -0.94
N ASP A 237 -2.74 18.25 -1.10
CA ASP A 237 -1.98 18.02 -2.35
C ASP A 237 -1.94 16.54 -2.75
N TRP A 238 -2.17 15.65 -1.78
CA TRP A 238 -2.25 14.19 -1.94
C TRP A 238 -3.64 13.62 -1.66
N GLY A 239 -4.66 14.48 -1.53
CA GLY A 239 -5.99 14.08 -1.09
C GLY A 239 -6.04 13.59 0.36
N LEU A 240 -5.01 13.85 1.18
CA LEU A 240 -5.02 13.58 2.61
C LEU A 240 -5.74 14.72 3.35
N ARG A 241 -6.31 14.41 4.52
CA ARG A 241 -6.90 15.37 5.45
C ARG A 241 -6.05 15.44 6.72
N ASP A 242 -6.19 16.51 7.48
CA ASP A 242 -5.51 16.66 8.77
C ASP A 242 -5.82 15.50 9.73
N GLU A 243 -7.06 15.02 9.76
CA GLU A 243 -7.49 13.88 10.56
C GLU A 243 -6.80 12.57 10.16
N ASP A 244 -6.54 12.41 8.86
CA ASP A 244 -5.82 11.26 8.33
C ASP A 244 -4.37 11.27 8.86
N LEU A 245 -3.79 12.45 9.11
CA LEU A 245 -2.47 12.62 9.72
C LEU A 245 -2.51 12.68 11.25
N GLY A 246 -3.70 12.85 11.83
CA GLY A 246 -3.90 12.97 13.28
C GLY A 246 -3.66 14.39 13.82
N TRP A 247 -3.63 15.39 12.93
CA TRP A 247 -3.53 16.80 13.31
C TRP A 247 -4.87 17.41 13.74
N ALA A 248 -5.96 16.70 13.53
CA ALA A 248 -7.30 17.12 13.91
C ALA A 248 -7.52 17.00 15.43
N SER A 249 -6.98 17.93 16.23
CA SER A 249 -7.56 18.33 17.54
C SER A 249 -6.78 19.39 18.35
N SER A 250 -5.65 19.95 17.87
CA SER A 250 -4.89 20.92 18.69
C SER A 250 -5.31 22.38 18.51
N GLY A 251 -6.26 22.69 17.62
CA GLY A 251 -6.84 24.02 17.49
C GLY A 251 -8.00 24.22 18.47
N PRO A 252 -8.14 25.38 19.13
CA PRO A 252 -9.33 25.67 19.93
C PRO A 252 -10.55 25.57 19.00
N SER A 253 -11.46 24.66 19.33
CA SER A 253 -12.70 24.43 18.59
C SER A 253 -13.45 25.76 18.47
N LYS A 254 -13.41 26.36 17.28
CA LYS A 254 -14.05 27.65 16.99
C LYS A 254 -15.53 27.45 16.70
N THR A 255 -16.25 26.64 17.49
CA THR A 255 -17.71 26.48 17.34
C THR A 255 -18.39 25.86 18.56
N ASP A 256 -18.34 26.55 19.71
CA ASP A 256 -19.44 26.46 20.67
C ASP A 256 -20.59 27.36 20.17
N LEU A 257 -21.34 26.85 19.19
CA LEU A 257 -22.70 27.30 18.95
C LEU A 257 -23.64 26.14 19.34
N PRO A 258 -24.65 26.40 20.20
CA PRO A 258 -25.61 25.37 20.58
C PRO A 258 -26.43 24.96 19.35
N GLY A 259 -26.14 23.76 18.82
CA GLY A 259 -26.95 23.13 17.79
C GLY A 259 -28.32 22.70 18.33
N PRO A 260 -29.37 22.71 17.49
CA PRO A 260 -30.74 22.40 17.91
C PRO A 260 -30.89 20.91 18.27
N PRO A 261 -31.82 20.57 19.18
CA PRO A 261 -32.04 19.20 19.59
C PRO A 261 -32.84 18.44 18.52
N GLY A 262 -32.27 17.33 18.04
CA GLY A 262 -33.04 16.23 17.47
C GLY A 262 -32.60 15.79 16.08
N LYS A 263 -32.08 14.54 16.01
CA LYS A 263 -32.83 13.37 15.52
C LYS A 263 -31.85 12.22 15.25
N ASP A 264 -32.07 11.13 15.96
CA ASP A 264 -31.78 9.73 15.61
C ASP A 264 -30.60 9.49 14.66
N ALA A 265 -29.42 9.33 15.25
CA ALA A 265 -28.27 8.72 14.60
C ALA A 265 -28.51 7.21 14.47
N GLY A 266 -29.09 6.80 13.35
CA GLY A 266 -28.82 5.47 12.80
C GLY A 266 -27.34 5.40 12.43
N GLY A 267 -26.53 4.84 13.33
CA GLY A 267 -25.09 4.67 13.12
C GLY A 267 -24.84 3.83 11.88
N ALA A 268 -24.27 4.46 10.85
CA ALA A 268 -23.63 3.73 9.77
C ALA A 268 -22.38 3.05 10.36
N GLU A 269 -22.46 1.74 10.58
CA GLU A 269 -21.31 0.90 10.87
C GLU A 269 -20.24 1.13 9.79
N PRO A 270 -18.99 1.46 10.16
CA PRO A 270 -17.91 1.52 9.20
C PRO A 270 -17.73 0.11 8.63
N ALA A 271 -17.86 -0.02 7.29
CA ALA A 271 -17.72 -1.27 6.55
C ALA A 271 -16.31 -1.86 6.72
N THR A 272 -16.08 -2.53 7.85
CA THR A 272 -14.85 -3.25 8.16
C THR A 272 -14.98 -4.61 7.49
N ARG A 273 -14.60 -4.69 6.21
CA ARG A 273 -14.80 -5.89 5.40
C ARG A 273 -13.65 -6.87 5.61
N TRP A 274 -13.57 -7.50 6.78
CA TRP A 274 -12.81 -8.73 6.94
C TRP A 274 -13.43 -9.82 6.05
N LEU A 275 -12.59 -10.67 5.46
CA LEU A 275 -13.02 -11.73 4.55
C LEU A 275 -12.81 -13.09 5.23
N SER A 276 -13.90 -13.85 5.38
CA SER A 276 -13.88 -15.14 6.09
C SER A 276 -12.96 -16.19 5.46
N TYR A 277 -12.65 -16.05 4.17
CA TYR A 277 -11.76 -16.95 3.44
C TYR A 277 -10.32 -16.42 3.30
N GLU A 278 -10.00 -15.22 3.80
CA GLU A 278 -8.67 -14.61 3.69
C GLU A 278 -8.04 -14.40 5.08
N PRO A 279 -7.22 -15.35 5.57
CA PRO A 279 -6.69 -15.32 6.93
C PRO A 279 -5.91 -14.06 7.31
N LYS A 280 -5.28 -13.40 6.33
CA LYS A 280 -4.54 -12.14 6.53
C LYS A 280 -5.42 -11.00 7.04
N THR A 281 -6.73 -11.05 6.78
CA THR A 281 -7.68 -10.03 7.20
C THR A 281 -8.23 -10.25 8.63
N TRP A 282 -8.01 -11.43 9.22
CA TRP A 282 -8.64 -11.81 10.49
C TRP A 282 -8.12 -11.02 11.69
N ILE A 283 -6.90 -10.51 11.63
CA ILE A 283 -6.34 -9.63 12.68
C ILE A 283 -7.14 -8.33 12.81
N ALA A 284 -7.73 -7.84 11.71
CA ALA A 284 -8.58 -6.64 11.75
C ALA A 284 -9.87 -6.92 12.53
N TYR A 285 -10.48 -8.10 12.36
CA TYR A 285 -11.63 -8.55 13.15
C TYR A 285 -11.28 -8.62 14.64
N VAL A 286 -10.13 -9.21 15.00
CA VAL A 286 -9.70 -9.33 16.41
C VAL A 286 -9.49 -7.95 17.05
N ARG A 287 -8.83 -7.03 16.34
CA ARG A 287 -8.65 -5.64 16.78
C ARG A 287 -10.00 -4.93 16.97
N HIS A 288 -10.94 -5.14 16.05
CA HIS A 288 -12.28 -4.61 16.14
C HIS A 288 -13.02 -5.16 17.37
N ALA A 289 -12.98 -6.47 17.60
CA ALA A 289 -13.61 -7.10 18.76
C ALA A 289 -13.01 -6.62 20.10
N ILE A 290 -11.68 -6.49 20.18
CA ILE A 290 -11.00 -5.92 21.37
C ILE A 290 -11.54 -4.52 21.69
N ALA A 291 -11.67 -3.67 20.67
CA ALA A 291 -12.19 -2.31 20.82
C ALA A 291 -13.68 -2.30 21.18
N LEU A 292 -14.49 -3.13 20.51
CA LEU A 292 -15.93 -3.21 20.68
C LEU A 292 -16.33 -3.69 22.08
N TYR A 293 -15.67 -4.73 22.58
CA TYR A 293 -15.98 -5.32 23.89
C TYR A 293 -15.18 -4.72 25.05
N GLY A 294 -14.27 -3.78 24.78
CA GLY A 294 -13.43 -3.15 25.80
C GLY A 294 -12.57 -4.17 26.55
N LEU A 295 -11.95 -5.10 25.81
CA LEU A 295 -11.15 -6.17 26.40
C LEU A 295 -9.92 -5.61 27.14
N ASP A 296 -9.70 -6.07 28.36
CA ASP A 296 -8.52 -5.77 29.16
C ASP A 296 -7.26 -6.48 28.62
N GLU A 297 -6.11 -6.27 29.26
CA GLU A 297 -4.84 -6.84 28.81
C GLU A 297 -4.85 -8.39 28.79
N PRO A 298 -5.28 -9.10 29.87
CA PRO A 298 -5.44 -10.55 29.82
C PRO A 298 -6.39 -11.05 28.72
N GLN A 299 -7.53 -10.39 28.52
CA GLN A 299 -8.52 -10.75 27.49
C GLN A 299 -7.98 -10.49 26.08
N THR A 300 -7.24 -9.39 25.89
CA THR A 300 -6.55 -9.06 24.63
C THR A 300 -5.50 -10.11 24.28
N ALA A 301 -4.72 -10.55 25.27
CA ALA A 301 -3.75 -11.63 25.10
C ALA A 301 -4.45 -12.94 24.69
N ALA A 302 -5.58 -13.28 25.32
CA ALA A 302 -6.37 -14.45 24.95
C ALA A 302 -6.92 -14.35 23.52
N ALA A 303 -7.51 -13.22 23.12
CA ALA A 303 -8.01 -12.98 21.76
C ALA A 303 -6.90 -13.12 20.70
N THR A 304 -5.72 -12.57 21.00
CA THR A 304 -4.55 -12.65 20.12
C THR A 304 -4.03 -14.09 20.01
N SER A 305 -4.07 -14.86 21.10
CA SER A 305 -3.68 -16.28 21.10
C SER A 305 -4.64 -17.14 20.27
N ILE A 306 -5.96 -16.91 20.39
CA ILE A 306 -6.97 -17.59 19.57
C ILE A 306 -6.74 -17.30 18.08
N HIS A 307 -6.46 -16.04 17.74
CA HIS A 307 -6.12 -15.65 16.38
C HIS A 307 -4.89 -16.37 15.83
N ALA A 308 -3.79 -16.40 16.59
CA ALA A 308 -2.55 -17.03 16.15
C ALA A 308 -2.74 -18.53 15.85
N GLU A 309 -3.44 -19.25 16.73
CA GLU A 309 -3.78 -20.67 16.57
C GLU A 309 -4.60 -20.93 15.28
N LEU A 310 -5.68 -20.17 15.10
CA LEU A 310 -6.58 -20.38 13.96
C LEU A 310 -5.97 -19.92 12.63
N LEU A 311 -5.13 -18.89 12.66
CA LEU A 311 -4.34 -18.45 11.51
C LEU A 311 -3.33 -19.53 11.08
N GLU A 312 -2.63 -20.16 12.03
CA GLU A 312 -1.70 -21.26 11.75
C GLU A 312 -2.42 -22.45 11.11
N ARG A 313 -3.59 -22.82 11.68
CA ARG A 313 -4.40 -23.93 11.15
C ARG A 313 -4.92 -23.65 9.74
N ALA A 314 -5.40 -22.44 9.49
CA ALA A 314 -5.86 -22.01 8.17
C ALA A 314 -4.71 -21.96 7.14
N THR A 315 -3.54 -21.45 7.54
CA THR A 315 -2.34 -21.38 6.68
C THR A 315 -1.85 -22.78 6.33
N THR A 316 -1.77 -23.68 7.31
CA THR A 316 -1.40 -25.09 7.08
C THR A 316 -2.33 -25.77 6.07
N PHE A 317 -3.64 -25.53 6.18
CA PHE A 317 -4.61 -26.05 5.20
C PHE A 317 -4.37 -25.50 3.79
N ILE A 318 -4.13 -24.19 3.67
CA ILE A 318 -3.85 -23.53 2.38
C ILE A 318 -2.58 -24.09 1.76
N ASP A 319 -1.52 -24.28 2.54
CA ASP A 319 -0.24 -24.80 2.06
C ASP A 319 -0.38 -26.24 1.55
N GLN A 320 -1.05 -27.10 2.33
CA GLN A 320 -1.29 -28.50 1.97
C GLN A 320 -2.15 -28.67 0.71
N ARG A 321 -3.00 -27.70 0.39
CA ARG A 321 -3.95 -27.77 -0.75
C ARG A 321 -3.75 -26.66 -1.76
N SER A 322 -2.57 -26.05 -1.79
CA SER A 322 -2.25 -24.91 -2.66
C SER A 322 -2.51 -25.23 -4.14
N ASP A 323 -2.15 -26.42 -4.60
CA ASP A 323 -2.40 -26.90 -5.96
C ASP A 323 -3.91 -27.01 -6.26
N GLU A 324 -4.70 -27.57 -5.34
CA GLU A 324 -6.14 -27.70 -5.51
C GLU A 324 -6.81 -26.33 -5.57
N LEU A 325 -6.46 -25.43 -4.65
CA LEU A 325 -7.00 -24.07 -4.55
C LEU A 325 -6.67 -23.23 -5.79
N THR A 326 -5.53 -23.47 -6.43
CA THR A 326 -5.10 -22.75 -7.64
C THR A 326 -5.88 -23.18 -8.88
N VAL A 327 -6.27 -24.46 -8.96
CA VAL A 327 -6.96 -25.06 -10.12
C VAL A 327 -8.46 -24.69 -10.18
N VAL A 328 -9.08 -24.31 -9.06
CA VAL A 328 -10.53 -24.02 -9.01
C VAL A 328 -10.94 -22.65 -9.59
N LYS A 329 -10.21 -22.11 -10.58
CA LYS A 329 -10.59 -20.84 -11.21
C LYS A 329 -11.78 -21.03 -12.16
N GLY A 330 -12.95 -20.54 -11.77
CA GLY A 330 -14.11 -20.34 -12.67
C GLY A 330 -15.44 -20.98 -12.24
N ASP A 331 -15.45 -21.87 -11.25
CA ASP A 331 -16.69 -22.44 -10.69
C ASP A 331 -16.87 -21.98 -9.24
N ALA A 332 -17.76 -21.00 -9.05
CA ALA A 332 -18.02 -20.39 -7.75
C ALA A 332 -18.41 -21.40 -6.67
N ARG A 333 -19.10 -22.50 -7.02
CA ARG A 333 -19.51 -23.53 -6.04
C ARG A 333 -18.31 -24.35 -5.59
N ARG A 334 -17.41 -24.69 -6.51
CA ARG A 334 -16.18 -25.42 -6.18
C ARG A 334 -15.22 -24.54 -5.40
N ILE A 335 -15.11 -23.25 -5.73
CA ILE A 335 -14.34 -22.28 -4.95
C ILE A 335 -14.90 -22.23 -3.53
N ASP A 336 -16.23 -22.06 -3.39
CA ASP A 336 -16.85 -22.00 -2.08
C ASP A 336 -16.53 -23.27 -1.26
N ALA A 337 -16.76 -24.47 -1.83
CA ALA A 337 -16.45 -25.73 -1.16
C ALA A 337 -14.97 -25.89 -0.79
N ALA A 338 -14.05 -25.49 -1.67
CA ALA A 338 -12.60 -25.63 -1.44
C ALA A 338 -12.11 -24.75 -0.28
N TRP A 339 -12.71 -23.58 -0.09
CA TRP A 339 -12.38 -22.63 0.98
C TRP A 339 -13.21 -22.83 2.27
N ALA A 340 -14.13 -23.80 2.31
CA ALA A 340 -14.99 -24.03 3.47
C ALA A 340 -14.22 -24.27 4.78
N PRO A 341 -13.11 -25.04 4.82
CA PRO A 341 -12.35 -25.25 6.05
C PRO A 341 -11.68 -23.97 6.59
N VAL A 342 -11.27 -23.05 5.69
CA VAL A 342 -10.71 -21.75 6.09
C VAL A 342 -11.81 -20.87 6.70
N ARG A 343 -13.01 -20.84 6.09
CA ARG A 343 -14.15 -20.12 6.64
C ARG A 343 -14.62 -20.68 7.98
N GLU A 344 -14.51 -21.99 8.17
CA GLU A 344 -14.80 -22.64 9.45
C GLU A 344 -13.81 -22.18 10.54
N CYS A 345 -12.53 -22.07 10.23
CA CYS A 345 -11.55 -21.49 11.15
C CYS A 345 -11.87 -20.01 11.47
N PHE A 346 -12.35 -19.22 10.51
CA PHE A 346 -12.80 -17.86 10.79
C PHE A 346 -14.03 -17.82 11.69
N ARG A 347 -15.01 -18.70 11.44
CA ARG A 347 -16.22 -18.80 12.28
C ARG A 347 -15.86 -19.16 13.71
N GLU A 348 -14.96 -20.13 13.90
CA GLU A 348 -14.44 -20.51 15.22
C GLU A 348 -13.70 -19.32 15.89
N LEU A 349 -12.95 -18.52 15.11
CA LEU A 349 -12.30 -17.32 15.63
C LEU A 349 -13.32 -16.34 16.19
N CYS A 350 -14.40 -16.07 15.45
CA CYS A 350 -15.46 -15.19 15.91
C CYS A 350 -16.10 -15.72 17.20
N GLU A 351 -16.54 -16.98 17.19
CA GLU A 351 -17.18 -17.62 18.33
C GLU A 351 -16.28 -17.60 19.58
N ARG A 352 -14.99 -17.90 19.46
CA ARG A 352 -14.05 -17.95 20.60
C ARG A 352 -13.68 -16.57 21.12
N VAL A 353 -13.54 -15.56 20.25
CA VAL A 353 -13.24 -14.18 20.68
C VAL A 353 -14.45 -13.55 21.37
N GLU A 354 -15.66 -13.76 20.83
CA GLU A 354 -16.91 -13.25 21.42
C GLU A 354 -17.27 -13.95 22.75
N ALA A 355 -16.79 -15.18 22.95
CA ALA A 355 -16.96 -15.92 24.21
C ALA A 355 -16.00 -15.49 25.33
N ILE A 356 -15.04 -14.59 25.09
CA ILE A 356 -14.13 -14.09 26.13
C ILE A 356 -14.95 -13.28 27.15
N PRO A 357 -15.02 -13.69 28.43
CA PRO A 357 -15.86 -13.00 29.41
C PRO A 357 -15.32 -11.60 29.66
N THR A 358 -16.15 -10.56 29.47
CA THR A 358 -15.76 -9.16 29.70
C THR A 358 -15.54 -8.87 31.18
N GLN A 359 -14.85 -7.77 31.50
CA GLN A 359 -14.58 -7.38 32.89
C GLN A 359 -15.88 -7.26 33.72
N ALA A 360 -16.92 -6.64 33.15
CA ALA A 360 -18.22 -6.52 33.78
C ALA A 360 -18.87 -7.89 34.09
N GLN A 361 -18.74 -8.86 33.18
CA GLN A 361 -19.26 -10.22 33.39
C GLN A 361 -18.49 -10.96 34.50
N ARG A 362 -17.16 -10.77 34.57
CA ARG A 362 -16.32 -11.36 35.63
C ARG A 362 -16.65 -10.77 37.01
N ASP A 363 -16.88 -9.46 37.09
CA ASP A 363 -17.20 -8.77 38.34
C ASP A 363 -18.60 -9.11 38.84
N GLY A 364 -19.57 -9.25 37.93
CA GLY A 364 -20.91 -9.75 38.25
C GLY A 364 -20.89 -11.19 38.81
N ALA A 365 -20.11 -12.08 38.20
CA ALA A 365 -19.96 -13.46 38.68
C ALA A 365 -19.27 -13.57 40.05
N ARG A 366 -18.44 -12.59 40.43
CA ARG A 366 -17.79 -12.52 41.75
C ARG A 366 -18.70 -11.97 42.84
N SER A 367 -19.61 -11.06 42.49
CA SER A 367 -20.50 -10.39 43.45
C SER A 367 -21.72 -11.24 43.87
N GLY A 368 -22.02 -12.32 43.13
CA GLY A 368 -23.11 -13.24 43.42
C GLY A 368 -22.72 -14.48 44.25
N LYS A 369 -21.49 -14.53 44.77
CA LYS A 369 -21.02 -15.53 45.74
C LYS A 369 -20.82 -14.86 47.09
#